data_AF-A0A822YAK9-F1
#
_entry.id   AF-A0A822YAK9-F1
#
_cell.length_a   1.000
_cell.length_b   1.000
_cell.length_c   1.000
_cell.angle_alpha   90.00
_cell.angle_beta   90.00
_cell.angle_gamma   90.00
#
_symmetry.space_group_name_H-M   'P 1'
#
loop_
_entity.id
_entity.type
_entity.pdbx_description
1 polymer ?
#
loop_
_entity_poly.entity_id
_entity_poly.type
_entity_poly.pdbx_seq_one_letter_code
_entity_poly.pdbx_strand_id
1 'polypeptide(L)'
;MATATSSPIMPKPDCPDKCGNITFPYPFGFGDDASCYREGFQLLCNHTFTPPKLFLPNISIFEDTNGDGLYYSTDKVVEVEEISLQGRLRVYSFMNYRCHNDSLVVVSPNMSLIMMDMTDTPFALSDTGNILTAIGCDIQADVASGNGSTVWYRGFRFRYGCFTYCSDKNGTLNGTYPGMGYCQTNNTKGLKYFYGILNGEYQFYRNFSPCAYSFVADYKWYNFSIDHLSDFGFYTRNRGMVPTILDWAIENDSCKNITMRNTTTYACGNNSGCHDSHNGRGYLCKCLEGYQGNPYLQDGCQGM
;
A
#
# COMPACT_ATOMS: atom_id res chain seq x y z
N MET A 1 -33.23 -9.82 0.75
CA MET A 1 -31.83 -9.32 0.81
C MET A 1 -31.05 -10.31 1.64
N ALA A 2 -30.25 -11.17 1.00
CA ALA A 2 -29.37 -12.08 1.73
C ALA A 2 -28.21 -11.26 2.27
N THR A 3 -28.10 -11.16 3.59
CA THR A 3 -26.91 -10.66 4.28
C THR A 3 -25.73 -11.53 3.88
N ALA A 4 -24.71 -10.94 3.25
CA ALA A 4 -23.44 -11.61 3.02
C ALA A 4 -22.83 -11.97 4.38
N THR A 5 -22.98 -13.22 4.80
CA THR A 5 -22.28 -13.76 5.96
C THR A 5 -20.79 -13.74 5.63
N SER A 6 -20.00 -12.99 6.39
CA SER A 6 -18.54 -13.01 6.29
C SER A 6 -18.07 -14.45 6.47
N SER A 7 -17.32 -14.99 5.51
CA SER A 7 -16.72 -16.33 5.64
C SER A 7 -15.90 -16.41 6.93
N PRO A 8 -16.01 -17.52 7.70
CA PRO A 8 -15.24 -17.66 8.92
C PRO A 8 -13.75 -17.54 8.61
N ILE A 9 -13.06 -16.65 9.34
CA ILE A 9 -11.61 -16.48 9.27
C ILE A 9 -11.02 -17.75 9.87
N MET A 10 -10.58 -18.68 9.01
CA MET A 10 -10.02 -19.95 9.47
C MET A 10 -8.50 -19.92 9.32
N PRO A 11 -7.74 -19.87 10.44
CA PRO A 11 -6.31 -20.15 10.44
C PRO A 11 -6.08 -21.63 10.08
N LYS A 12 -4.83 -22.00 9.84
CA LYS A 12 -4.47 -23.43 9.82
C LYS A 12 -4.60 -24.01 11.24
N PRO A 13 -5.05 -25.28 11.41
CA PRO A 13 -5.11 -25.91 12.73
C PRO A 13 -3.76 -25.84 13.45
N ASP A 14 -3.81 -25.64 14.78
CA ASP A 14 -2.65 -25.53 15.67
C ASP A 14 -1.71 -24.33 15.41
N CYS A 15 -2.13 -23.37 14.58
CA CYS A 15 -1.38 -22.16 14.28
C CYS A 15 -1.98 -20.90 14.93
N PRO A 16 -1.16 -19.88 15.21
CA PRO A 16 -1.66 -18.58 15.65
C PRO A 16 -2.61 -17.96 14.63
N ASP A 17 -3.69 -17.34 15.11
CA ASP A 17 -4.78 -16.81 14.30
C ASP A 17 -5.00 -15.30 14.48
N LYS A 18 -4.27 -14.71 15.44
CA LYS A 18 -4.40 -13.30 15.81
C LYS A 18 -3.10 -12.70 16.29
N CYS A 19 -2.95 -11.40 16.08
CA CYS A 19 -1.92 -10.55 16.67
C CYS A 19 -2.57 -9.26 17.17
N GLY A 20 -2.55 -9.07 18.49
CA GLY A 20 -3.31 -7.99 19.11
C GLY A 20 -4.80 -8.11 18.78
N ASN A 21 -5.34 -7.11 18.10
CA ASN A 21 -6.76 -7.06 17.69
C ASN A 21 -7.01 -7.55 16.25
N ILE A 22 -5.96 -7.96 15.54
CA ILE A 22 -6.05 -8.34 14.12
C ILE A 22 -6.08 -9.85 14.02
N THR A 23 -7.16 -10.38 13.48
CA THR A 23 -7.28 -11.79 13.07
C THR A 23 -6.89 -11.94 11.61
N PHE A 24 -6.25 -13.04 11.26
CA PHE A 24 -5.86 -13.32 9.88
C PHE A 24 -6.09 -14.79 9.52
N PRO A 25 -6.48 -15.08 8.26
CA PRO A 25 -6.70 -16.43 7.78
C PRO A 25 -5.46 -17.01 7.11
N TYR A 26 -5.36 -18.34 7.03
CA TYR A 26 -4.43 -18.98 6.09
C TYR A 26 -4.75 -18.48 4.65
N PRO A 27 -3.79 -18.13 3.78
CA PRO A 27 -2.38 -18.52 3.78
C PRO A 27 -1.45 -17.66 4.64
N PHE A 28 -1.97 -16.65 5.32
CA PHE A 28 -1.17 -15.81 6.23
C PHE A 28 -0.94 -16.49 7.57
N GLY A 29 0.22 -16.23 8.16
CA GLY A 29 0.58 -16.75 9.46
C GLY A 29 1.95 -16.27 9.93
N PHE A 30 2.27 -16.56 11.18
CA PHE A 30 3.58 -16.28 11.79
C PHE A 30 3.96 -17.40 12.76
N GLY A 31 5.21 -17.39 13.22
CA GLY A 31 5.76 -18.36 14.16
C GLY A 31 6.89 -19.20 13.55
N ASP A 32 7.48 -20.06 14.37
CA ASP A 32 8.63 -20.90 13.97
C ASP A 32 8.22 -22.09 13.08
N ASP A 33 6.95 -22.49 13.14
CA ASP A 33 6.42 -23.52 12.26
C ASP A 33 6.09 -22.93 10.88
N ALA A 34 6.97 -23.19 9.91
CA ALA A 34 6.78 -22.82 8.51
C ALA A 34 5.53 -23.44 7.87
N SER A 35 4.89 -24.43 8.52
CA SER A 35 3.62 -24.97 8.07
C SER A 35 2.44 -24.01 8.29
N CYS A 36 2.56 -23.02 9.17
CA CYS A 36 1.48 -22.11 9.55
C CYS A 36 1.15 -21.02 8.54
N TYR A 37 1.99 -20.86 7.52
CA TYR A 37 1.76 -19.91 6.43
C TYR A 37 2.23 -20.51 5.11
N ARG A 38 1.81 -19.91 4.00
CA ARG A 38 2.37 -20.22 2.68
C ARG A 38 3.59 -19.33 2.43
N GLU A 39 4.56 -19.81 1.67
CA GLU A 39 5.73 -19.02 1.27
C GLU A 39 5.30 -17.65 0.70
N GLY A 40 5.95 -16.57 1.17
CA GLY A 40 5.61 -15.18 0.84
C GLY A 40 4.51 -14.55 1.70
N PHE A 41 3.71 -15.34 2.43
CA PHE A 41 2.61 -14.87 3.28
C PHE A 41 2.97 -14.82 4.78
N GLN A 42 4.26 -14.86 5.10
CA GLN A 42 4.75 -14.74 6.46
C GLN A 42 4.44 -13.35 7.02
N LEU A 43 3.89 -13.32 8.23
CA LEU A 43 3.63 -12.14 9.01
C LEU A 43 4.64 -12.02 10.16
N LEU A 44 4.78 -10.81 10.69
CA LEU A 44 5.52 -10.54 11.92
C LEU A 44 4.58 -9.95 12.97
N CYS A 45 4.37 -10.66 14.08
CA CYS A 45 3.67 -10.13 15.24
C CYS A 45 4.68 -9.55 16.23
N ASN A 46 4.69 -8.23 16.40
CA ASN A 46 5.60 -7.55 17.31
C ASN A 46 4.93 -7.33 18.67
N HIS A 47 5.39 -8.10 19.66
CA HIS A 47 4.88 -8.07 21.04
C HIS A 47 5.48 -6.95 21.90
N THR A 48 6.38 -6.12 21.38
CA THR A 48 6.88 -4.95 22.12
C THR A 48 5.86 -3.82 22.20
N PHE A 49 4.87 -3.82 21.30
CA PHE A 49 3.72 -2.90 21.33
C PHE A 49 2.61 -3.44 22.23
N THR A 50 1.81 -2.52 22.81
CA THR A 50 0.61 -2.86 23.60
C THR A 50 -0.60 -2.11 23.04
N PRO A 51 -1.58 -2.79 22.40
CA PRO A 51 -1.56 -4.21 22.04
C PRO A 51 -0.49 -4.55 20.99
N PRO A 52 -0.12 -5.84 20.81
CA PRO A 52 0.80 -6.28 19.76
C PRO A 52 0.37 -5.81 18.37
N LYS A 53 1.35 -5.48 17.52
CA LYS A 53 1.12 -4.98 16.15
C LYS A 53 1.58 -5.99 15.10
N LEU A 54 0.86 -6.05 13.99
CA LEU A 54 1.11 -6.97 12.88
C LEU A 54 1.81 -6.26 11.72
N PHE A 55 2.82 -6.89 11.12
CA PHE A 55 3.63 -6.31 10.05
C PHE A 55 3.87 -7.27 8.88
N LEU A 56 4.17 -6.72 7.71
CA LEU A 56 4.70 -7.43 6.55
C LEU A 56 6.23 -7.28 6.51
N PRO A 57 7.01 -8.30 6.93
CA PRO A 57 8.46 -8.16 7.09
C PRO A 57 9.25 -8.16 5.78
N ASN A 58 8.68 -8.69 4.69
CA ASN A 58 9.41 -8.94 3.43
C ASN A 58 9.23 -7.84 2.37
N ILE A 59 8.63 -6.70 2.73
CA ILE A 59 8.54 -5.54 1.83
C ILE A 59 9.72 -4.63 2.11
N SER A 60 10.53 -4.38 1.08
CA SER A 60 11.70 -3.50 1.21
C SER A 60 11.30 -2.05 0.98
N ILE A 61 11.69 -1.17 1.90
CA ILE A 61 11.47 0.27 1.82
C ILE A 61 12.81 0.95 1.67
N PHE A 62 12.91 1.86 0.71
CA PHE A 62 14.08 2.70 0.55
C PHE A 62 13.66 4.16 0.63
N GLU A 63 14.52 4.99 1.19
CA GLU A 63 14.29 6.41 1.32
C GLU A 63 15.50 7.24 0.92
N ASP A 64 15.22 8.42 0.38
CA ASP A 64 16.18 9.49 0.18
C ASP A 64 15.61 10.74 0.84
N THR A 65 16.31 11.24 1.85
CA THR A 65 15.88 12.44 2.57
C THR A 65 16.82 13.62 2.40
N ASN A 66 18.00 13.40 1.83
CA ASN A 66 19.07 14.41 1.73
C ASN A 66 19.45 14.73 0.28
N GLY A 67 18.86 14.05 -0.70
CA GLY A 67 19.17 14.17 -2.12
C GLY A 67 20.50 13.51 -2.51
N ASP A 68 21.06 12.65 -1.66
CA ASP A 68 22.34 11.95 -1.87
C ASP A 68 22.19 10.52 -2.38
N GLY A 69 20.96 9.98 -2.39
CA GLY A 69 20.63 8.70 -2.97
C GLY A 69 19.58 7.92 -2.17
N LEU A 70 19.13 6.80 -2.73
CA LEU A 70 18.20 5.89 -2.08
C LEU A 70 18.94 4.89 -1.20
N TYR A 71 18.56 4.82 0.07
CA TYR A 71 19.09 3.89 1.05
C TYR A 71 18.00 2.99 1.61
N TYR A 72 18.35 1.76 1.96
CA TYR A 72 17.42 0.85 2.63
C TYR A 72 17.03 1.40 4.00
N SER A 73 15.74 1.50 4.27
CA SER A 73 15.21 2.00 5.54
C SER A 73 15.08 0.86 6.54
N THR A 74 15.74 0.97 7.70
CA THR A 74 15.64 -0.03 8.78
C THR A 74 14.44 0.20 9.69
N ASP A 75 13.88 1.41 9.68
CA ASP A 75 12.87 1.85 10.65
C ASP A 75 11.45 1.80 10.05
N LYS A 76 11.34 1.67 8.72
CA LYS A 76 10.07 1.60 8.00
C LYS A 76 9.70 0.16 7.70
N VAL A 77 8.70 -0.33 8.42
CA VAL A 77 8.06 -1.64 8.19
C VAL A 77 6.57 -1.41 7.96
N VAL A 78 5.98 -2.14 7.01
CA VAL A 78 4.57 -1.99 6.64
C VAL A 78 3.68 -2.62 7.72
N GLU A 79 2.96 -1.79 8.47
CA GLU A 79 1.98 -2.21 9.47
C GLU A 79 0.69 -2.68 8.78
N VAL A 80 0.16 -3.82 9.20
CA VAL A 80 -1.11 -4.37 8.71
C VAL A 80 -2.23 -3.88 9.61
N GLU A 81 -3.33 -3.45 9.00
CA GLU A 81 -4.57 -3.07 9.69
C GLU A 81 -5.65 -4.14 9.51
N GLU A 82 -5.78 -4.69 8.30
CA GLU A 82 -6.81 -5.68 7.97
C GLU A 82 -6.33 -6.64 6.88
N ILE A 83 -6.73 -7.91 6.98
CA ILE A 83 -6.47 -8.94 5.97
C ILE A 83 -7.81 -9.55 5.53
N SER A 84 -8.01 -9.61 4.22
CA SER A 84 -9.22 -10.16 3.59
C SER A 84 -8.88 -11.35 2.68
N LEU A 85 -9.65 -12.44 2.80
CA LEU A 85 -9.59 -13.59 1.89
C LEU A 85 -10.03 -13.27 0.45
N GLN A 86 -10.59 -12.09 0.20
CA GLN A 86 -10.98 -11.65 -1.13
C GLN A 86 -9.79 -11.08 -1.94
N GLY A 87 -8.56 -11.27 -1.47
CA GLY A 87 -7.35 -10.86 -2.19
C GLY A 87 -6.86 -9.46 -1.84
N ARG A 88 -7.22 -8.92 -0.66
CA ARG A 88 -6.84 -7.57 -0.24
C ARG A 88 -6.26 -7.50 1.17
N LEU A 89 -5.34 -6.56 1.36
CA LEU A 89 -4.88 -6.09 2.67
C LEU A 89 -5.10 -4.59 2.77
N ARG A 90 -5.42 -4.13 3.97
CA ARG A 90 -5.30 -2.73 4.35
C ARG A 90 -4.07 -2.58 5.23
N VAL A 91 -3.15 -1.72 4.82
CA VAL A 91 -1.85 -1.52 5.49
C VAL A 91 -1.56 -0.04 5.66
N TYR A 92 -0.57 0.32 6.47
CA TYR A 92 -0.03 1.68 6.52
C TYR A 92 1.25 1.78 5.68
N SER A 93 1.20 2.54 4.59
CA SER A 93 2.36 2.93 3.79
C SER A 93 2.79 4.37 4.10
N PHE A 94 3.82 4.87 3.43
CA PHE A 94 4.45 6.14 3.79
C PHE A 94 4.14 7.26 2.80
N MET A 95 4.00 8.48 3.30
CA MET A 95 3.84 9.68 2.47
C MET A 95 5.18 10.35 2.19
N ASN A 96 5.28 11.00 1.03
CA ASN A 96 6.37 11.90 0.71
C ASN A 96 6.03 13.32 1.14
N TYR A 97 7.06 14.09 1.48
CA TYR A 97 6.93 15.51 1.73
C TYR A 97 8.10 16.28 1.11
N ARG A 98 7.87 17.57 0.91
CA ARG A 98 8.89 18.54 0.56
C ARG A 98 8.54 19.87 1.19
N CYS A 99 9.42 20.38 2.04
CA CYS A 99 9.25 21.60 2.80
C CYS A 99 10.36 22.60 2.48
N HIS A 100 10.03 23.89 2.58
CA HIS A 100 11.00 24.96 2.40
C HIS A 100 11.30 25.66 3.72
N ASN A 101 12.59 25.91 3.94
CA ASN A 101 13.07 26.63 5.12
C ASN A 101 13.00 28.13 4.86
N ASP A 102 12.11 28.82 5.58
CA ASP A 102 12.17 30.29 5.72
C ASP A 102 11.77 30.83 7.11
N SER A 103 11.45 29.98 8.12
CA SER A 103 11.16 30.45 9.49
C SER A 103 11.28 29.35 10.55
N LEU A 104 11.81 29.72 11.73
CA LEU A 104 11.91 29.11 13.10
C LEU A 104 11.76 27.58 13.35
N VAL A 105 11.08 26.81 12.51
CA VAL A 105 10.98 25.35 12.57
C VAL A 105 11.80 24.78 11.42
N VAL A 106 13.03 24.38 11.72
CA VAL A 106 13.89 23.67 10.77
C VAL A 106 13.36 22.25 10.64
N VAL A 107 12.69 21.93 9.52
CA VAL A 107 12.36 20.55 9.18
C VAL A 107 13.60 19.96 8.50
N SER A 108 14.32 19.12 9.23
CA SER A 108 15.49 18.39 8.74
C SER A 108 15.23 16.90 8.94
N PRO A 109 15.21 16.09 7.87
CA PRO A 109 15.38 16.48 6.47
C PRO A 109 14.18 17.28 5.93
N ASN A 110 14.37 18.10 4.91
CA ASN A 110 13.29 18.95 4.37
C ASN A 110 12.56 18.29 3.18
N MET A 111 12.92 17.06 2.85
CA MET A 111 12.33 16.30 1.76
C MET A 111 12.35 14.82 2.13
N SER A 112 11.45 14.06 1.51
CA SER A 112 11.55 12.61 1.45
C SER A 112 11.16 12.12 0.07
N LEU A 113 11.88 11.12 -0.41
CA LEU A 113 11.49 10.26 -1.52
C LEU A 113 11.43 8.84 -0.99
N ILE A 114 10.27 8.19 -1.12
CA ILE A 114 10.03 6.82 -0.67
C ILE A 114 9.87 5.91 -1.89
N MET A 115 10.61 4.80 -1.86
CA MET A 115 10.45 3.68 -2.77
C MET A 115 9.98 2.45 -2.00
N MET A 116 9.03 1.73 -2.57
CA MET A 116 8.53 0.46 -2.03
C MET A 116 8.76 -0.64 -3.06
N ASP A 117 9.42 -1.72 -2.62
CA ASP A 117 9.72 -2.91 -3.42
C ASP A 117 9.06 -4.15 -2.81
N MET A 118 8.11 -4.69 -3.58
CA MET A 118 7.31 -5.88 -3.29
C MET A 118 7.51 -6.95 -4.38
N THR A 119 8.55 -6.82 -5.22
CA THR A 119 8.75 -7.66 -6.43
C THR A 119 8.73 -9.15 -6.08
N ASP A 120 9.43 -9.54 -5.01
CA ASP A 120 9.59 -10.92 -4.54
C ASP A 120 8.52 -11.36 -3.51
N THR A 121 7.42 -10.62 -3.41
CA THR A 121 6.32 -10.90 -2.48
C THR A 121 5.01 -11.17 -3.24
N PRO A 122 3.97 -11.77 -2.65
CA PRO A 122 2.68 -11.95 -3.32
C PRO A 122 1.85 -10.66 -3.42
N PHE A 123 2.41 -9.49 -3.07
CA PHE A 123 1.68 -8.23 -2.93
C PHE A 123 1.90 -7.28 -4.11
N ALA A 124 0.84 -6.56 -4.48
CA ALA A 124 0.88 -5.45 -5.42
C ALA A 124 0.02 -4.30 -4.91
N LEU A 125 0.39 -3.07 -5.26
CA LEU A 125 -0.42 -1.90 -4.95
C LEU A 125 -1.77 -2.00 -5.69
N SER A 126 -2.88 -1.87 -4.97
CA SER A 126 -4.21 -1.98 -5.58
C SER A 126 -4.50 -0.80 -6.51
N ASP A 127 -4.84 -1.11 -7.77
CA ASP A 127 -5.15 -0.11 -8.80
C ASP A 127 -6.52 0.54 -8.57
N THR A 128 -7.45 -0.21 -7.99
CA THR A 128 -8.83 0.22 -7.70
C THR A 128 -9.06 0.61 -6.24
N GLY A 129 -8.21 0.12 -5.33
CA GLY A 129 -8.32 0.41 -3.91
C GLY A 129 -7.70 1.74 -3.50
N ASN A 130 -6.82 2.32 -4.32
CA ASN A 130 -6.06 3.51 -3.96
C ASN A 130 -6.15 4.62 -4.99
N ILE A 131 -5.75 5.82 -4.58
CA ILE A 131 -5.57 6.98 -5.45
C ILE A 131 -4.28 7.72 -5.06
N LEU A 132 -3.50 8.15 -6.06
CA LEU A 132 -2.39 9.07 -5.81
C LEU A 132 -2.98 10.44 -5.52
N THR A 133 -2.55 11.03 -4.41
CA THR A 133 -2.95 12.37 -3.96
C THR A 133 -1.73 13.26 -3.83
N ALA A 134 -1.85 14.50 -4.29
CA ALA A 134 -0.87 15.57 -4.10
C ALA A 134 -1.53 16.73 -3.36
N ILE A 135 -0.81 17.32 -2.41
CA ILE A 135 -1.22 18.49 -1.63
C ILE A 135 -0.07 19.49 -1.64
N GLY A 136 -0.33 20.73 -2.04
CA GLY A 136 0.65 21.80 -2.10
C GLY A 136 0.45 22.65 -3.35
N CYS A 137 1.18 23.76 -3.45
CA CYS A 137 1.06 24.71 -4.55
C CYS A 137 2.26 24.64 -5.50
N ASP A 138 2.02 24.57 -6.81
CA ASP A 138 3.07 24.47 -7.85
C ASP A 138 3.91 23.18 -7.73
N ILE A 139 3.23 22.11 -7.32
CA ILE A 139 3.82 20.78 -7.10
C ILE A 139 3.46 19.83 -8.24
N GLN A 140 4.41 18.99 -8.64
CA GLN A 140 4.21 17.79 -9.44
C GLN A 140 4.45 16.57 -8.53
N ALA A 141 3.42 15.74 -8.37
CA ALA A 141 3.54 14.46 -7.71
C ALA A 141 3.40 13.33 -8.71
N ASP A 142 4.33 12.38 -8.70
CA ASP A 142 4.30 11.24 -9.59
C ASP A 142 4.53 9.93 -8.85
N VAL A 143 3.95 8.86 -9.39
CA VAL A 143 4.36 7.49 -9.14
C VAL A 143 5.10 6.99 -10.38
N ALA A 144 6.31 6.49 -10.18
CA ALA A 144 7.13 5.91 -11.24
C ALA A 144 7.50 4.46 -10.92
N SER A 145 7.73 3.65 -11.95
CA SER A 145 8.17 2.25 -11.83
C SER A 145 9.20 1.89 -12.90
N GLY A 146 10.24 1.15 -12.55
CA GLY A 146 11.32 0.68 -13.44
C GLY A 146 12.72 0.87 -12.86
N ASN A 147 13.75 0.28 -13.49
CA ASN A 147 15.16 0.35 -13.08
C ASN A 147 15.80 1.72 -13.37
N GLY A 148 15.15 2.82 -13.00
CA GLY A 148 15.77 4.13 -13.04
C GLY A 148 16.89 4.17 -12.00
N SER A 149 18.15 4.19 -12.42
CA SER A 149 19.21 4.62 -11.52
C SER A 149 18.88 6.04 -11.08
N THR A 150 19.03 6.31 -9.78
CA THR A 150 18.62 7.53 -9.08
C THR A 150 19.24 8.81 -9.65
N VAL A 151 20.21 8.70 -10.56
CA VAL A 151 21.01 9.85 -11.00
C VAL A 151 20.45 10.54 -12.26
N TRP A 152 19.62 9.90 -13.12
CA TRP A 152 19.24 10.54 -14.41
C TRP A 152 17.82 10.34 -14.97
N TYR A 153 16.85 9.80 -14.21
CA TYR A 153 15.46 9.61 -14.70
C TYR A 153 15.33 8.83 -16.03
N ARG A 154 16.39 8.14 -16.49
CA ARG A 154 16.39 7.25 -17.65
C ARG A 154 16.30 5.82 -17.14
N GLY A 155 15.14 5.17 -17.31
CA GLY A 155 14.93 3.78 -16.88
C GLY A 155 13.55 3.49 -16.29
N PHE A 156 12.74 4.51 -16.03
CA PHE A 156 11.34 4.31 -15.69
C PHE A 156 10.58 3.74 -16.89
N ARG A 157 9.93 2.60 -16.69
CA ARG A 157 9.06 1.97 -17.69
C ARG A 157 7.69 2.64 -17.73
N PHE A 158 7.29 3.24 -16.61
CA PHE A 158 6.01 3.91 -16.45
C PHE A 158 6.12 5.04 -15.43
N ARG A 159 5.44 6.16 -15.70
CA ARG A 159 5.28 7.30 -14.79
C ARG A 159 3.90 7.92 -15.02
N TYR A 160 3.21 8.21 -13.94
CA TYR A 160 1.92 8.91 -13.94
C TYR A 160 1.89 9.80 -12.71
N GLY A 161 1.10 10.86 -12.77
CA GLY A 161 1.10 11.85 -11.74
C GLY A 161 0.08 12.93 -11.99
N CYS A 162 0.07 13.90 -11.10
CA CYS A 162 -0.73 15.09 -11.27
C CYS A 162 0.03 16.32 -10.81
N PHE A 163 -0.35 17.46 -11.41
CA PHE A 163 0.20 18.77 -11.12
C PHE A 163 -0.85 19.59 -10.36
N THR A 164 -0.39 20.48 -9.50
CA THR A 164 -1.22 21.45 -8.80
C THR A 164 -0.64 22.85 -8.96
N TYR A 165 -1.50 23.85 -8.97
CA TYR A 165 -1.13 25.25 -9.06
C TYR A 165 -1.92 26.06 -8.03
N CYS A 166 -1.41 27.22 -7.62
CA CYS A 166 -2.15 28.16 -6.80
C CYS A 166 -1.94 29.56 -7.35
N SER A 167 -2.99 30.35 -7.48
CA SER A 167 -2.86 31.76 -7.89
C SER A 167 -2.42 32.63 -6.71
N ASP A 168 -3.15 32.57 -5.61
CA ASP A 168 -2.85 33.17 -4.31
C ASP A 168 -3.67 32.47 -3.21
N LYS A 169 -3.44 32.84 -1.94
CA LYS A 169 -4.16 32.24 -0.80
C LYS A 169 -5.69 32.34 -0.93
N ASN A 170 -6.22 33.44 -1.45
CA ASN A 170 -7.66 33.70 -1.59
C ASN A 170 -8.27 33.01 -2.83
N GLY A 171 -7.50 32.87 -3.91
CA GLY A 171 -7.88 32.10 -5.10
C GLY A 171 -8.02 30.61 -4.79
N THR A 172 -7.13 30.06 -3.96
CA THR A 172 -7.21 28.67 -3.47
C THR A 172 -8.39 28.43 -2.53
N LEU A 173 -8.81 29.45 -1.76
CA LEU A 173 -9.94 29.39 -0.82
C LEU A 173 -11.33 29.26 -1.47
N ASN A 174 -11.46 29.61 -2.75
CA ASN A 174 -12.76 29.71 -3.42
C ASN A 174 -13.18 28.49 -4.27
N GLY A 175 -12.39 27.41 -4.30
CA GLY A 175 -12.73 26.28 -5.14
C GLY A 175 -12.17 24.94 -4.68
N THR A 176 -13.06 23.98 -4.46
CA THR A 176 -12.78 22.55 -4.26
C THR A 176 -12.33 21.84 -5.54
N TYR A 177 -11.89 22.60 -6.56
CA TYR A 177 -11.59 22.05 -7.88
C TYR A 177 -10.18 21.45 -7.93
N PRO A 178 -10.01 20.28 -8.57
CA PRO A 178 -8.70 19.72 -8.86
C PRO A 178 -7.80 20.77 -9.55
N GLY A 179 -6.57 20.89 -9.08
CA GLY A 179 -5.57 21.83 -9.60
C GLY A 179 -5.34 23.07 -8.73
N MET A 180 -6.17 23.35 -7.72
CA MET A 180 -5.97 24.45 -6.75
C MET A 180 -5.40 23.92 -5.43
N GLY A 181 -4.09 23.68 -5.39
CA GLY A 181 -3.40 23.16 -4.19
C GLY A 181 -3.58 21.66 -3.92
N TYR A 182 -4.38 20.98 -4.74
CA TYR A 182 -4.72 19.57 -4.58
C TYR A 182 -5.00 18.91 -5.92
N CYS A 183 -4.53 17.68 -6.09
CA CYS A 183 -4.91 16.85 -7.22
C CYS A 183 -4.89 15.37 -6.84
N GLN A 184 -5.64 14.60 -7.62
CA GLN A 184 -5.68 13.15 -7.53
C GLN A 184 -5.58 12.51 -8.91
N THR A 185 -4.95 11.35 -8.99
CA THR A 185 -4.94 10.52 -10.20
C THR A 185 -5.03 9.04 -9.85
N ASN A 186 -5.70 8.29 -10.72
CA ASN A 186 -5.84 6.85 -10.56
C ASN A 186 -4.50 6.13 -10.72
N ASN A 187 -4.38 4.98 -10.04
CA ASN A 187 -3.22 4.10 -10.14
C ASN A 187 -3.33 3.15 -11.34
N THR A 188 -2.23 2.45 -11.64
CA THR A 188 -2.20 1.40 -12.67
C THR A 188 -2.07 0.01 -12.04
N LYS A 189 -2.36 -1.01 -12.85
CA LYS A 189 -2.26 -2.42 -12.46
C LYS A 189 -0.82 -2.90 -12.35
N GLY A 190 -0.62 -3.89 -11.48
CA GLY A 190 0.61 -4.68 -11.38
C GLY A 190 1.81 -3.93 -10.81
N LEU A 191 1.58 -2.85 -10.04
CA LEU A 191 2.65 -2.10 -9.40
C LEU A 191 3.16 -2.83 -8.16
N LYS A 192 4.24 -3.58 -8.33
CA LYS A 192 4.99 -4.22 -7.23
C LYS A 192 6.25 -3.45 -6.84
N TYR A 193 6.67 -2.50 -7.67
CA TYR A 193 7.86 -1.68 -7.47
C TYR A 193 7.54 -0.26 -7.88
N PHE A 194 7.62 0.70 -6.96
CA PHE A 194 7.32 2.08 -7.28
C PHE A 194 8.03 3.11 -6.40
N TYR A 195 8.21 4.30 -6.97
CA TYR A 195 8.70 5.50 -6.31
C TYR A 195 7.58 6.51 -6.19
N GLY A 196 7.49 7.19 -5.05
CA GLY A 196 6.77 8.45 -4.96
C GLY A 196 7.73 9.62 -5.18
N ILE A 197 7.49 10.41 -6.22
CA ILE A 197 8.31 11.56 -6.59
C ILE A 197 7.51 12.82 -6.31
N LEU A 198 8.13 13.82 -5.69
CA LEU A 198 7.52 15.12 -5.40
C LEU A 198 8.47 16.26 -5.77
N ASN A 199 8.13 16.98 -6.83
CA ASN A 199 8.94 18.06 -7.42
C ASN A 199 8.16 19.37 -7.49
N GLY A 200 8.86 20.51 -7.44
CA GLY A 200 8.33 21.83 -7.75
C GLY A 200 9.24 22.96 -7.29
N GLU A 201 8.88 24.20 -7.64
CA GLU A 201 9.68 25.41 -7.40
C GLU A 201 8.89 26.42 -6.54
N TYR A 202 9.17 26.42 -5.24
CA TYR A 202 8.19 26.86 -4.23
C TYR A 202 8.51 28.16 -3.52
N GLN A 203 9.35 29.02 -4.09
CA GLN A 203 9.75 30.27 -3.41
C GLN A 203 8.55 31.22 -3.20
N PHE A 204 7.55 31.20 -4.09
CA PHE A 204 6.47 32.19 -4.11
C PHE A 204 5.30 31.89 -3.16
N TYR A 205 5.09 30.64 -2.74
CA TYR A 205 3.89 30.22 -1.98
C TYR A 205 4.18 29.89 -0.51
N ARG A 206 5.41 30.12 -0.02
CA ARG A 206 5.88 29.74 1.34
C ARG A 206 5.01 30.25 2.48
N ASN A 207 4.38 31.42 2.30
CA ASN A 207 3.56 32.07 3.32
C ASN A 207 2.26 31.32 3.66
N PHE A 208 1.81 30.38 2.80
CA PHE A 208 0.59 29.61 3.03
C PHE A 208 0.66 28.14 2.58
N SER A 209 1.69 27.76 1.81
CA SER A 209 1.99 26.40 1.40
C SER A 209 3.49 26.08 1.63
N PRO A 210 4.03 26.19 2.86
CA PRO A 210 5.45 25.96 3.15
C PRO A 210 5.89 24.50 2.95
N CYS A 211 4.96 23.57 2.99
CA CYS A 211 5.19 22.14 2.77
C CYS A 211 4.21 21.60 1.74
N ALA A 212 4.69 20.63 0.98
CA ALA A 212 3.94 19.84 0.03
C ALA A 212 4.01 18.36 0.41
N TYR A 213 2.99 17.59 0.00
CA TYR A 213 2.85 16.18 0.28
C TYR A 213 2.40 15.41 -0.94
N SER A 214 2.85 14.16 -1.05
CA SER A 214 2.24 13.20 -1.96
C SER A 214 2.18 11.82 -1.35
N PHE A 215 1.10 11.10 -1.64
CA PHE A 215 0.89 9.75 -1.12
C PHE A 215 -0.08 8.97 -1.98
N VAL A 216 0.07 7.65 -1.99
CA VAL A 216 -0.94 6.74 -2.51
C VAL A 216 -1.65 6.13 -1.31
N ALA A 217 -2.97 6.30 -1.24
CA ALA A 217 -3.78 5.86 -0.11
C ALA A 217 -5.14 5.36 -0.58
N ASP A 218 -5.87 4.68 0.31
CA ASP A 218 -7.28 4.31 0.10
C ASP A 218 -8.07 5.54 -0.37
N TYR A 219 -8.74 5.39 -1.52
CA TYR A 219 -9.48 6.49 -2.15
C TYR A 219 -10.60 7.06 -1.27
N LYS A 220 -11.05 6.32 -0.25
CA LYS A 220 -12.08 6.78 0.70
C LYS A 220 -11.52 7.48 1.93
N TRP A 221 -10.22 7.40 2.18
CA TRP A 221 -9.63 7.85 3.44
C TRP A 221 -9.43 9.36 3.50
N TYR A 222 -9.06 9.99 2.39
CA TYR A 222 -8.62 11.38 2.38
C TYR A 222 -9.66 12.33 1.79
N ASN A 223 -9.98 13.39 2.54
CA ASN A 223 -10.68 14.57 2.06
C ASN A 223 -9.78 15.79 2.19
N PHE A 224 -9.69 16.60 1.13
CA PHE A 224 -8.86 17.78 1.12
C PHE A 224 -9.41 18.87 2.06
N SER A 225 -8.49 19.50 2.81
CA SER A 225 -8.72 20.73 3.56
C SER A 225 -7.59 21.70 3.30
N ILE A 226 -7.91 22.98 3.22
CA ILE A 226 -6.94 24.06 2.97
C ILE A 226 -5.93 24.18 4.12
N ASP A 227 -6.32 23.80 5.34
CA ASP A 227 -5.41 23.76 6.48
C ASP A 227 -4.24 22.77 6.26
N HIS A 228 -4.41 21.76 5.39
CA HIS A 228 -3.35 20.82 5.06
C HIS A 228 -2.23 21.44 4.21
N LEU A 229 -2.43 22.63 3.64
CA LEU A 229 -1.37 23.39 2.97
C LEU A 229 -0.49 24.13 3.97
N SER A 230 -1.01 24.46 5.15
CA SER A 230 -0.47 25.58 5.96
C SER A 230 0.83 25.26 6.70
N ASP A 231 1.11 24.00 7.00
CA ASP A 231 2.25 23.61 7.84
C ASP A 231 2.68 22.15 7.65
N PHE A 232 3.73 21.73 8.39
CA PHE A 232 4.19 20.33 8.47
C PHE A 232 3.26 19.40 9.28
N GLY A 233 2.22 19.96 9.90
CA GLY A 233 1.35 19.28 10.84
C GLY A 233 0.53 18.17 10.18
N PHE A 234 0.21 18.25 8.89
CA PHE A 234 -0.45 17.15 8.18
C PHE A 234 0.39 15.85 8.23
N TYR A 235 1.69 15.96 7.97
CA TYR A 235 2.61 14.82 8.07
C TYR A 235 2.71 14.30 9.51
N THR A 236 2.93 15.20 10.47
CA THR A 236 3.11 14.83 11.88
C THR A 236 1.86 14.17 12.48
N ARG A 237 0.65 14.70 12.20
CA ARG A 237 -0.61 14.13 12.70
C ARG A 237 -0.84 12.71 12.21
N ASN A 238 -0.44 12.42 10.98
CA ASN A 238 -0.53 11.10 10.36
C ASN A 238 0.73 10.24 10.59
N ARG A 239 1.71 10.73 11.37
CA ARG A 239 2.99 10.05 11.63
C ARG A 239 3.73 9.65 10.34
N GLY A 240 3.57 10.43 9.28
CA GLY A 240 4.15 10.13 7.96
C GLY A 240 3.56 8.90 7.26
N MET A 241 2.43 8.37 7.74
CA MET A 241 1.79 7.17 7.22
C MET A 241 0.40 7.46 6.64
N VAL A 242 -0.04 6.62 5.71
CA VAL A 242 -1.38 6.66 5.14
C VAL A 242 -1.91 5.22 4.99
N PRO A 243 -3.22 4.99 5.14
CA PRO A 243 -3.79 3.67 4.88
C PRO A 243 -3.83 3.41 3.37
N THR A 244 -3.38 2.23 2.99
CA THR A 244 -3.14 1.81 1.61
C THR A 244 -3.65 0.40 1.42
N ILE A 245 -4.27 0.16 0.27
CA ILE A 245 -4.80 -1.14 -0.11
C ILE A 245 -3.76 -1.88 -0.95
N LEU A 246 -3.35 -3.06 -0.50
CA LEU A 246 -2.57 -3.98 -1.33
C LEU A 246 -3.51 -5.07 -1.83
N ASP A 247 -3.40 -5.44 -3.11
CA ASP A 247 -3.94 -6.71 -3.58
C ASP A 247 -2.87 -7.78 -3.38
N TRP A 248 -3.32 -9.02 -3.14
CA TRP A 248 -2.43 -10.17 -3.05
C TRP A 248 -2.93 -11.30 -3.94
N ALA A 249 -2.00 -12.13 -4.41
CA ALA A 249 -2.33 -13.31 -5.21
C ALA A 249 -1.35 -14.46 -4.96
N ILE A 250 -1.80 -15.67 -5.27
CA ILE A 250 -0.93 -16.83 -5.38
C ILE A 250 -0.15 -16.70 -6.68
N GLU A 251 1.12 -16.31 -6.58
CA GLU A 251 2.00 -16.16 -7.73
C GLU A 251 2.72 -17.48 -8.01
N ASN A 252 2.33 -18.14 -9.10
CA ASN A 252 3.02 -19.31 -9.68
C ASN A 252 2.72 -19.35 -11.19
N ASP A 253 1.43 -19.31 -11.54
CA ASP A 253 0.94 -19.18 -12.92
C ASP A 253 -0.51 -18.65 -12.90
N SER A 254 -1.14 -18.50 -14.07
CA SER A 254 -2.58 -18.26 -14.22
C SER A 254 -3.40 -19.54 -14.00
N CYS A 255 -4.70 -19.40 -13.77
CA CYS A 255 -5.62 -20.53 -13.64
C CYS A 255 -5.65 -21.44 -14.88
N LYS A 256 -5.35 -20.89 -16.05
CA LYS A 256 -5.30 -21.65 -17.31
C LYS A 256 -4.14 -22.65 -17.36
N ASN A 257 -3.00 -22.26 -16.82
CA ASN A 257 -1.75 -23.01 -16.96
C ASN A 257 -1.46 -23.88 -15.73
N ILE A 258 -2.07 -23.57 -14.58
CA ILE A 258 -1.92 -24.40 -13.40
C ILE A 258 -2.78 -25.67 -13.54
N THR A 259 -2.16 -26.83 -13.39
CA THR A 259 -2.86 -28.11 -13.40
C THR A 259 -2.89 -28.68 -11.99
N MET A 260 -4.03 -29.23 -11.58
CA MET A 260 -4.19 -29.94 -10.29
C MET A 260 -3.19 -31.11 -10.10
N ARG A 261 -2.45 -31.49 -11.16
CA ARG A 261 -1.49 -32.58 -11.16
C ARG A 261 -0.20 -32.27 -10.39
N ASN A 262 0.09 -31.00 -10.09
CA ASN A 262 1.22 -30.62 -9.24
C ASN A 262 0.71 -30.15 -7.87
N THR A 263 0.41 -31.11 -7.00
CA THR A 263 -0.27 -30.92 -5.71
C THR A 263 0.54 -30.09 -4.70
N THR A 264 1.84 -29.92 -4.90
CA THR A 264 2.70 -29.12 -4.03
C THR A 264 2.65 -27.62 -4.34
N THR A 265 2.22 -27.21 -5.54
CA THR A 265 2.22 -25.80 -5.97
C THR A 265 0.83 -25.19 -6.11
N TYR A 266 -0.21 -26.01 -6.25
CA TYR A 266 -1.60 -25.57 -6.28
C TYR A 266 -2.09 -25.22 -4.86
N ALA A 267 -2.64 -24.02 -4.69
CA ALA A 267 -2.97 -23.48 -3.37
C ALA A 267 -4.41 -23.73 -2.91
N CYS A 268 -5.32 -24.10 -3.82
CA CYS A 268 -6.73 -24.23 -3.47
C CYS A 268 -7.04 -25.63 -2.92
N GLY A 269 -7.84 -25.70 -1.85
CA GLY A 269 -8.27 -26.94 -1.22
C GLY A 269 -9.47 -27.60 -1.92
N ASN A 270 -10.03 -28.61 -1.26
CA ASN A 270 -11.24 -29.29 -1.72
C ASN A 270 -12.44 -28.34 -1.76
N ASN A 271 -13.37 -28.58 -2.68
CA ASN A 271 -14.56 -27.75 -2.91
C ASN A 271 -14.25 -26.27 -3.17
N SER A 272 -13.08 -25.99 -3.74
CA SER A 272 -12.65 -24.65 -4.11
C SER A 272 -12.04 -24.62 -5.52
N GLY A 273 -12.10 -23.46 -6.16
CA GLY A 273 -11.63 -23.23 -7.52
C GLY A 273 -10.65 -22.07 -7.61
N CYS A 274 -9.86 -22.10 -8.68
CA CYS A 274 -8.93 -21.04 -9.05
C CYS A 274 -9.65 -19.90 -9.77
N HIS A 275 -9.33 -18.65 -9.43
CA HIS A 275 -9.80 -17.44 -10.10
C HIS A 275 -8.63 -16.50 -10.38
N ASP A 276 -8.42 -16.11 -11.64
CA ASP A 276 -7.31 -15.23 -12.00
C ASP A 276 -7.35 -13.90 -11.23
N SER A 277 -6.16 -13.42 -10.84
CA SER A 277 -6.00 -12.15 -10.14
C SER A 277 -6.48 -10.98 -11.01
N HIS A 278 -7.17 -10.02 -10.38
CA HIS A 278 -7.58 -8.80 -11.07
C HIS A 278 -6.40 -7.86 -11.40
N ASN A 279 -5.38 -7.87 -10.53
CA ASN A 279 -4.33 -6.88 -10.47
C ASN A 279 -2.95 -7.50 -10.79
N GLY A 280 -2.79 -7.97 -12.03
CA GLY A 280 -1.51 -8.51 -12.50
C GLY A 280 -1.50 -10.03 -12.57
N ARG A 281 -0.40 -10.64 -12.11
CA ARG A 281 -0.16 -12.09 -12.22
C ARG A 281 -0.75 -12.88 -11.04
N GLY A 282 -0.89 -14.18 -11.24
CA GLY A 282 -1.34 -15.11 -10.22
C GLY A 282 -2.85 -15.27 -10.14
N TYR A 283 -3.30 -15.95 -9.10
CA TYR A 283 -4.71 -16.29 -8.87
C TYR A 283 -5.10 -16.26 -7.39
N LEU A 284 -6.41 -16.28 -7.15
CA LEU A 284 -7.03 -16.47 -5.85
C LEU A 284 -7.81 -17.77 -5.83
N CYS A 285 -8.01 -18.34 -4.64
CA CYS A 285 -8.89 -19.48 -4.43
C CYS A 285 -10.24 -18.99 -3.93
N LYS A 286 -11.34 -19.59 -4.40
CA LYS A 286 -12.69 -19.33 -3.88
C LYS A 286 -13.43 -20.63 -3.70
N CYS A 287 -14.24 -20.73 -2.65
CA CYS A 287 -15.13 -21.88 -2.49
C CYS A 287 -16.10 -21.97 -3.67
N LEU A 288 -16.41 -23.20 -4.08
CA LEU A 288 -17.42 -23.47 -5.11
C LEU A 288 -18.82 -23.08 -4.60
N GLU A 289 -19.77 -22.94 -5.51
CA GLU A 289 -21.16 -22.65 -5.17
C GLU A 289 -21.73 -23.71 -4.21
N GLY A 290 -22.40 -23.26 -3.14
CA GLY A 290 -22.89 -24.11 -2.06
C GLY A 290 -21.89 -24.38 -0.93
N TYR A 291 -20.67 -23.83 -1.01
CA TYR A 291 -19.64 -23.98 0.03
C TYR A 291 -19.18 -22.63 0.58
N GLN A 292 -18.83 -22.57 1.87
CA GLN A 292 -18.27 -21.40 2.53
C GLN A 292 -17.06 -21.78 3.40
N GLY A 293 -16.12 -20.85 3.55
CA GLY A 293 -14.99 -20.98 4.46
C GLY A 293 -13.69 -20.46 3.86
N ASN A 294 -12.58 -21.15 4.15
CA ASN A 294 -11.24 -20.78 3.71
C ASN A 294 -10.80 -21.70 2.55
N PRO A 295 -10.77 -21.20 1.32
CA PRO A 295 -10.47 -22.01 0.14
C PRO A 295 -8.99 -22.39 0.01
N TYR A 296 -8.13 -21.93 0.91
CA TYR A 296 -6.70 -22.26 0.92
C TYR A 296 -6.36 -23.43 1.86
N LEU A 297 -7.34 -23.92 2.63
CA LEU A 297 -7.20 -25.12 3.47
C LEU A 297 -7.82 -26.32 2.74
N GLN A 298 -7.20 -27.50 2.88
CA GLN A 298 -7.64 -28.73 2.18
C GLN A 298 -9.12 -29.04 2.40
N ASP A 299 -9.64 -28.92 3.62
CA ASP A 299 -11.06 -29.12 3.94
C ASP A 299 -11.72 -27.84 4.48
N GLY A 300 -11.23 -26.68 4.03
CA GLY A 300 -11.69 -25.38 4.53
C GLY A 300 -12.98 -24.86 3.89
N CYS A 301 -13.40 -25.40 2.74
CA CYS A 301 -14.70 -25.07 2.15
C CYS A 301 -15.72 -26.13 2.57
N GLN A 302 -16.61 -25.76 3.50
CA GLN A 302 -17.62 -26.64 4.07
C GLN A 302 -18.98 -26.33 3.43
N GLY A 303 -19.79 -27.38 3.20
CA GLY A 303 -21.12 -27.24 2.60
C GLY A 303 -22.03 -26.42 3.52
N MET A 304 -22.79 -25.51 2.92
CA MET A 304 -23.82 -24.72 3.61
C MET A 304 -25.07 -25.56 3.93
#